data_AF-A0AAU5WL63-F1
#
_entry.id   AF-A0AAU5WL63-F1
#
_cell.length_a   1.000
_cell.length_b   1.000
_cell.length_c   1.000
_cell.angle_alpha   90.00
_cell.angle_beta   90.00
_cell.angle_gamma   90.00
#
_symmetry.space_group_name_H-M   'P 1'
#
loop_
_entity.id
_entity.type
_entity.pdbx_description
1 polymer ?
#
loop_
_entity_poly.entity_id
_entity_poly.type
_entity_poly.pdbx_seq_one_letter_code
_entity_poly.pdbx_strand_id
1 'polypeptide(L)'
;MHGPPPPPFPVPFSPAPEPVPPPPPGSPGRADAAPRIRRLAAWSLDAALLAGVAGLLAVMTWGRLHGSLVDGLPGKVLSAAGGLLLSGGDAGQAAEAFGMGLWRTIVRDIEQALALLVLIELLYHLVLPACTGRTLGKTAMDIRVRAARATAAGRGPGLGRAARRALVGTAAGTGLYAGAWVLLLEGMFFFALVAWLLAVAVFVANSAPTLFGARRRSLADAAAGTVVVRARSYQRVKEATRYGAVAAWDGAQAAGQVAGQVAGQAARDNAARLAQSGRAQQALESAPVRQVQDMGKRLGGRVRNAYRDRRDDRLPGSSGQPGELQHDPYPQLAAPPQPNPVQPAPAHPGLGEPVLGRPAPVEPVPDPAPYPHPYGNPDEPSGGRPA
;
A
#
# COMPACT_ATOMS: atom_id res chain seq x y z
N MET A 1 67.80 -17.32 8.14
CA MET A 1 66.47 -16.77 8.48
C MET A 1 65.90 -16.12 7.22
N HIS A 2 64.99 -16.80 6.52
CA HIS A 2 64.32 -16.25 5.35
C HIS A 2 63.00 -15.62 5.79
N GLY A 3 62.90 -14.29 5.64
CA GLY A 3 61.66 -13.56 5.91
C GLY A 3 60.59 -13.85 4.84
N PRO A 4 59.31 -13.64 5.15
CA PRO A 4 58.22 -13.83 4.20
C PRO A 4 58.41 -12.88 3.00
N PRO A 5 58.10 -13.35 1.77
CA PRO A 5 58.21 -12.52 0.58
C PRO A 5 57.26 -11.31 0.69
N PRO A 6 57.66 -10.15 0.14
CA PRO A 6 56.80 -8.98 0.09
C PRO A 6 55.51 -9.31 -0.67
N PRO A 7 54.35 -8.77 -0.25
CA PRO A 7 53.09 -9.02 -0.92
C PRO A 7 53.14 -8.53 -2.38
N PRO A 8 52.47 -9.23 -3.31
CA PRO A 8 52.38 -8.82 -4.71
C PRO A 8 51.73 -7.43 -4.80
N PHE A 9 52.21 -6.65 -5.76
CA PHE A 9 51.86 -5.26 -6.03
C PHE A 9 50.36 -4.94 -5.84
N PRO A 10 50.03 -3.74 -5.32
CA PRO A 10 48.65 -3.30 -5.20
C PRO A 10 47.97 -3.38 -6.56
N VAL A 11 46.89 -4.16 -6.64
CA VAL A 11 46.02 -4.23 -7.81
C VAL A 11 45.60 -2.81 -8.18
N PRO A 12 45.79 -2.37 -9.45
CA PRO A 12 45.35 -1.07 -9.89
C PRO A 12 43.86 -0.94 -9.62
N PHE A 13 43.48 0.13 -8.93
CA PHE A 13 42.10 0.48 -8.65
C PHE A 13 41.29 0.33 -9.94
N SER A 14 40.30 -0.58 -9.93
CA SER A 14 39.30 -0.59 -11.00
C SER A 14 38.69 0.81 -11.04
N PRO A 15 38.73 1.51 -12.18
CA PRO A 15 38.14 2.83 -12.29
C PRO A 15 36.69 2.73 -11.83
N ALA A 16 36.28 3.66 -10.97
CA ALA A 16 34.91 3.73 -10.51
C ALA A 16 33.99 3.68 -11.74
N PRO A 17 32.96 2.81 -11.75
CA PRO A 17 32.07 2.68 -12.89
C PRO A 17 31.55 4.08 -13.24
N GLU A 18 31.74 4.48 -14.50
CA GLU A 18 31.29 5.79 -14.97
C GLU A 18 29.81 5.97 -14.60
N PRO A 19 29.44 7.12 -14.00
CA PRO A 19 28.07 7.38 -13.65
C PRO A 19 27.22 7.35 -14.91
N VAL A 20 26.40 6.30 -15.04
CA VAL A 20 25.46 6.15 -16.15
C VAL A 20 24.61 7.42 -16.21
N PRO A 21 24.61 8.15 -17.34
CA PRO A 21 23.89 9.42 -17.44
C PRO A 21 22.40 9.17 -17.16
N PRO A 22 21.75 10.05 -16.38
CA PRO A 22 20.35 9.89 -16.04
C PRO A 22 19.53 9.86 -17.35
N PRO A 23 18.53 8.96 -17.45
CA PRO A 23 17.69 8.91 -18.63
C PRO A 23 17.01 10.26 -18.87
N PRO A 24 16.83 10.68 -20.14
CA PRO A 24 16.30 11.99 -20.47
C PRO A 24 14.93 12.23 -19.79
N PRO A 25 14.74 13.39 -19.14
CA PRO A 25 13.49 13.73 -18.47
C PRO A 25 12.37 13.88 -19.52
N GLY A 26 11.49 12.89 -19.63
CA GLY A 26 10.27 13.03 -20.43
C GLY A 26 9.78 11.78 -21.16
N SER A 27 10.60 10.73 -21.27
CA SER A 27 10.15 9.46 -21.87
C SER A 27 9.70 8.52 -20.76
N PRO A 28 8.40 8.38 -20.45
CA PRO A 28 7.93 7.36 -19.52
C PRO A 28 8.26 6.00 -20.12
N GLY A 29 9.35 5.41 -19.63
CA GLY A 29 9.78 4.09 -20.06
C GLY A 29 8.65 3.09 -19.88
N ARG A 30 8.53 2.12 -20.80
CA ARG A 30 7.54 1.02 -20.77
C ARG A 30 7.47 0.31 -19.41
N ALA A 31 8.55 0.38 -18.62
CA ALA A 31 8.71 -0.16 -17.28
C ALA A 31 7.91 0.56 -16.16
N ASP A 32 7.43 1.80 -16.38
CA ASP A 32 6.64 2.56 -15.38
C ASP A 32 5.13 2.25 -15.41
N ALA A 33 4.66 1.46 -16.40
CA ALA A 33 3.27 1.03 -16.45
C ALA A 33 2.95 0.03 -15.33
N ALA A 34 1.96 0.34 -14.49
CA ALA A 34 1.50 -0.58 -13.44
C ALA A 34 1.04 -1.93 -14.05
N PRO A 35 1.28 -3.08 -13.37
CA PRO A 35 0.86 -4.38 -13.87
C PRO A 35 -0.66 -4.42 -13.98
N ARG A 36 -1.19 -5.06 -15.03
CA ARG A 36 -2.65 -5.17 -15.29
C ARG A 36 -3.41 -5.67 -14.06
N ILE A 37 -2.87 -6.67 -13.38
CA ILE A 37 -3.48 -7.31 -12.21
C ILE A 37 -3.68 -6.31 -11.06
N ARG A 38 -2.74 -5.40 -10.79
CA ARG A 38 -2.88 -4.42 -9.70
C ARG A 38 -3.94 -3.36 -9.98
N ARG A 39 -4.12 -2.99 -11.26
CA ARG A 39 -5.19 -2.06 -11.66
C ARG A 39 -6.56 -2.71 -11.53
N LEU A 40 -6.67 -3.97 -11.95
CA LEU A 40 -7.90 -4.75 -11.78
C LEU A 40 -8.22 -4.96 -10.30
N ALA A 41 -7.23 -5.28 -9.46
CA ALA A 41 -7.42 -5.45 -8.02
C ALA A 41 -7.87 -4.16 -7.31
N ALA A 42 -7.30 -3.01 -7.69
CA ALA A 42 -7.74 -1.72 -7.16
C ALA A 42 -9.20 -1.43 -7.56
N TRP A 43 -9.54 -1.71 -8.82
CA TRP A 43 -10.90 -1.50 -9.33
C TRP A 43 -11.91 -2.47 -8.70
N SER A 44 -11.55 -3.74 -8.51
CA SER A 44 -12.41 -4.73 -7.86
C SER A 44 -12.65 -4.40 -6.40
N LEU A 45 -11.66 -3.85 -5.69
CA LEU A 45 -11.86 -3.42 -4.29
C LEU A 45 -12.82 -2.23 -4.20
N ASP A 46 -12.65 -1.23 -5.07
CA ASP A 46 -13.55 -0.07 -5.14
C ASP A 46 -14.97 -0.53 -5.52
N ALA A 47 -15.12 -1.48 -6.44
CA ALA A 47 -16.41 -2.07 -6.83
C ALA A 47 -17.05 -2.91 -5.72
N ALA A 48 -16.27 -3.73 -5.00
CA ALA A 48 -16.76 -4.52 -3.88
C ALA A 48 -17.26 -3.64 -2.73
N LEU A 49 -16.59 -2.52 -2.47
CA LEU A 49 -17.04 -1.53 -1.50
C LEU A 49 -18.40 -0.94 -1.89
N LEU A 50 -18.56 -0.50 -3.14
CA LEU A 50 -19.84 0.03 -3.64
C LEU A 50 -20.94 -1.04 -3.64
N ALA A 51 -20.62 -2.29 -3.97
CA ALA A 51 -21.55 -3.41 -3.86
C ALA A 51 -22.00 -3.64 -2.40
N GLY A 52 -21.08 -3.52 -1.44
CA GLY A 52 -21.41 -3.57 -0.01
C GLY A 52 -22.36 -2.45 0.42
N VAL A 53 -22.12 -1.21 -0.05
CA VAL A 53 -23.03 -0.07 0.18
C VAL A 53 -24.40 -0.33 -0.43
N ALA A 54 -24.46 -0.81 -1.68
CA ALA A 54 -25.71 -1.14 -2.34
C ALA A 54 -26.49 -2.25 -1.59
N GLY A 55 -25.78 -3.28 -1.10
CA GLY A 55 -26.37 -4.33 -0.26
C GLY A 55 -26.95 -3.77 1.04
N LEU A 56 -26.24 -2.87 1.73
CA LEU A 56 -26.74 -2.22 2.94
C LEU A 56 -28.00 -1.39 2.66
N LEU A 57 -27.98 -0.59 1.59
CA LEU A 57 -29.14 0.20 1.16
C LEU A 57 -30.33 -0.70 0.80
N ALA A 58 -30.10 -1.83 0.13
CA ALA A 58 -31.14 -2.79 -0.19
C ALA A 58 -31.77 -3.38 1.09
N VAL A 59 -30.95 -3.79 2.07
CA VAL A 59 -31.44 -4.31 3.37
C VAL A 59 -32.23 -3.24 4.13
N MET A 60 -31.73 -2.00 4.19
CA MET A 60 -32.45 -0.90 4.85
C MET A 60 -33.77 -0.57 4.16
N THR A 61 -33.79 -0.55 2.83
CA THR A 61 -35.00 -0.32 2.03
C THR A 61 -36.00 -1.44 2.25
N TRP A 62 -35.55 -2.70 2.21
CA TRP A 62 -36.39 -3.85 2.52
C TRP A 62 -36.98 -3.77 3.94
N GLY A 63 -36.19 -3.40 4.94
CA GLY A 63 -36.67 -3.19 6.31
C GLY A 63 -37.78 -2.13 6.40
N ARG A 64 -37.60 -0.99 5.71
CA ARG A 64 -38.62 0.07 5.62
C ARG A 64 -39.91 -0.41 4.93
N LEU A 65 -39.76 -1.13 3.83
CA LEU A 65 -40.90 -1.69 3.08
C LEU A 65 -41.63 -2.74 3.92
N HIS A 66 -40.89 -3.63 4.58
CA HIS A 66 -41.46 -4.66 5.43
C HIS A 66 -42.24 -4.07 6.61
N GLY A 67 -41.69 -3.06 7.31
CA GLY A 67 -42.43 -2.35 8.35
C GLY A 67 -43.69 -1.66 7.81
N SER A 68 -43.58 -1.01 6.64
CA SER A 68 -44.72 -0.36 5.99
C SER A 68 -45.81 -1.34 5.54
N LEU A 69 -45.44 -2.57 5.21
CA LEU A 69 -46.35 -3.65 4.87
C LEU A 69 -46.95 -4.28 6.12
N VAL A 70 -46.14 -4.78 7.04
CA VAL A 70 -46.63 -5.52 8.21
C VAL A 70 -47.44 -4.62 9.16
N ASP A 71 -46.91 -3.45 9.51
CA ASP A 71 -47.55 -2.56 10.48
C ASP A 71 -48.61 -1.66 9.82
N GLY A 72 -48.41 -1.34 8.54
CA GLY A 72 -49.29 -0.44 7.81
C GLY A 72 -50.49 -1.10 7.15
N LEU A 73 -50.43 -2.40 6.83
CA LEU A 73 -51.53 -3.10 6.16
C LEU A 73 -52.83 -3.10 6.98
N PRO A 74 -52.85 -3.42 8.28
CA PRO A 74 -54.10 -3.49 9.04
C PRO A 74 -54.86 -2.16 9.03
N GLY A 75 -54.17 -1.05 9.29
CA GLY A 75 -54.77 0.29 9.28
C GLY A 75 -55.25 0.74 7.89
N LYS A 76 -54.48 0.42 6.84
CA LYS A 76 -54.86 0.76 5.46
C LYS A 76 -55.98 -0.12 4.91
N VAL A 77 -56.06 -1.39 5.32
CA VAL A 77 -57.18 -2.28 4.99
C VAL A 77 -58.46 -1.79 5.68
N LEU A 78 -58.37 -1.37 6.95
CA LEU A 78 -59.50 -0.81 7.67
C LEU A 78 -60.01 0.49 7.01
N SER A 79 -59.11 1.38 6.59
CA SER A 79 -59.48 2.60 5.89
C SER A 79 -60.01 2.35 4.47
N ALA A 80 -59.47 1.35 3.77
CA ALA A 80 -60.00 0.91 2.47
C ALA A 80 -61.41 0.32 2.62
N ALA A 81 -61.66 -0.50 3.64
CA ALA A 81 -62.98 -1.04 3.96
C ALA A 81 -63.99 0.08 4.31
N GLY A 82 -63.55 1.08 5.10
CA GLY A 82 -64.37 2.27 5.37
C GLY A 82 -64.65 3.11 4.11
N GLY A 83 -63.66 3.25 3.23
CA GLY A 83 -63.83 3.91 1.93
C GLY A 83 -64.81 3.18 1.02
N LEU A 84 -64.80 1.84 1.06
CA LEU A 84 -65.72 0.96 0.33
C LEU A 84 -67.18 1.11 0.79
N LEU A 85 -67.38 1.26 2.11
CA LEU A 85 -68.68 1.56 2.70
C LEU A 85 -69.19 2.95 2.29
N LEU A 86 -68.29 3.92 2.15
CA LEU A 86 -68.63 5.31 1.78
C LEU A 86 -68.73 5.53 0.26
N SER A 87 -68.07 4.72 -0.57
CA SER A 87 -68.07 4.84 -2.05
C SER A 87 -69.27 4.18 -2.73
N GLY A 88 -70.21 3.64 -1.96
CA GLY A 88 -71.37 2.93 -2.53
C GLY A 88 -71.04 1.52 -3.02
N GLY A 89 -69.96 0.90 -2.54
CA GLY A 89 -69.66 -0.51 -2.79
C GLY A 89 -68.78 -0.81 -4.01
N ASP A 90 -68.19 0.19 -4.67
CA ASP A 90 -67.22 -0.06 -5.74
C ASP A 90 -65.86 -0.54 -5.15
N ALA A 91 -65.77 -1.85 -4.97
CA ALA A 91 -64.55 -2.53 -4.51
C ALA A 91 -63.38 -2.41 -5.48
N GLY A 92 -63.67 -2.27 -6.79
CA GLY A 92 -62.64 -2.19 -7.83
C GLY A 92 -61.86 -0.88 -7.70
N GLN A 93 -62.59 0.24 -7.64
CA GLN A 93 -61.98 1.56 -7.51
C GLN A 93 -61.18 1.70 -6.21
N ALA A 94 -61.70 1.17 -5.09
CA ALA A 94 -61.01 1.19 -3.80
C ALA A 94 -59.72 0.37 -3.82
N ALA A 95 -59.75 -0.83 -4.42
CA ALA A 95 -58.57 -1.69 -4.56
C ALA A 95 -57.50 -1.06 -5.47
N GLU A 96 -57.91 -0.43 -6.57
CA GLU A 96 -56.99 0.25 -7.50
C GLU A 96 -56.30 1.45 -6.82
N ALA A 97 -57.06 2.30 -6.13
CA ALA A 97 -56.51 3.44 -5.39
C ALA A 97 -55.54 3.01 -4.29
N PHE A 98 -55.88 1.96 -3.54
CA PHE A 98 -54.99 1.37 -2.54
C PHE A 98 -53.71 0.80 -3.19
N GLY A 99 -53.86 0.03 -4.26
CA GLY A 99 -52.74 -0.57 -5.00
C GLY A 99 -51.78 0.49 -5.56
N MET A 100 -52.32 1.54 -6.19
CA MET A 100 -51.53 2.68 -6.67
C MET A 100 -50.81 3.41 -5.55
N GLY A 101 -51.47 3.63 -4.41
CA GLY A 101 -50.86 4.28 -3.25
C GLY A 101 -49.72 3.47 -2.65
N LEU A 102 -49.89 2.15 -2.54
CA LEU A 102 -48.86 1.23 -2.08
C LEU A 102 -47.68 1.19 -3.07
N TRP A 103 -47.97 1.04 -4.36
CA TRP A 103 -46.96 1.01 -5.42
C TRP A 103 -46.12 2.28 -5.43
N ARG A 104 -46.73 3.47 -5.42
CA ARG A 104 -45.99 4.75 -5.35
C ARG A 104 -45.08 4.84 -4.12
N THR A 105 -45.52 4.31 -2.98
CA THR A 105 -44.70 4.28 -1.76
C THR A 105 -43.49 3.37 -1.95
N ILE A 106 -43.69 2.16 -2.50
CA ILE A 106 -42.62 1.21 -2.78
C ILE A 106 -41.60 1.80 -3.77
N VAL A 107 -42.10 2.34 -4.89
CA VAL A 107 -41.27 2.98 -5.93
C VAL A 107 -40.44 4.10 -5.33
N ARG A 108 -41.07 5.03 -4.59
CA ARG A 108 -40.37 6.16 -3.97
C ARG A 108 -39.25 5.71 -3.03
N ASP A 109 -39.46 4.65 -2.25
CA ASP A 109 -38.44 4.15 -1.34
C ASP A 109 -37.25 3.54 -2.10
N ILE A 110 -37.51 2.83 -3.20
CA ILE A 110 -36.46 2.30 -4.09
C ILE A 110 -35.72 3.44 -4.80
N GLU A 111 -36.43 4.45 -5.30
CA GLU A 111 -35.84 5.63 -5.93
C GLU A 111 -34.91 6.40 -4.99
N GLN A 112 -35.34 6.59 -3.73
CA GLN A 112 -34.51 7.20 -2.70
C GLN A 112 -33.22 6.41 -2.47
N ALA A 113 -33.31 5.07 -2.41
CA ALA A 113 -32.15 4.21 -2.24
C ALA A 113 -31.20 4.29 -3.43
N LEU A 114 -31.72 4.28 -4.66
CA LEU A 114 -30.94 4.43 -5.89
C LEU A 114 -30.27 5.81 -5.96
N ALA A 115 -30.99 6.88 -5.66
CA ALA A 115 -30.45 8.24 -5.62
C ALA A 115 -29.35 8.38 -4.56
N LEU A 116 -29.55 7.78 -3.38
CA LEU A 116 -28.55 7.77 -2.31
C LEU A 116 -27.31 6.96 -2.69
N LEU A 117 -27.46 5.83 -3.39
CA LEU A 117 -26.33 5.05 -3.92
C LEU A 117 -25.48 5.89 -4.88
N VAL A 118 -26.13 6.56 -5.85
CA VAL A 118 -25.44 7.45 -6.81
C VAL A 118 -24.74 8.60 -6.08
N LEU A 119 -25.38 9.20 -5.08
CA LEU A 119 -24.79 10.26 -4.27
C LEU A 119 -23.57 9.77 -3.48
N ILE A 120 -23.66 8.61 -2.83
CA ILE A 120 -22.54 8.02 -2.07
C ILE A 120 -21.37 7.72 -3.01
N GLU A 121 -21.62 7.15 -4.20
CA GLU A 121 -20.56 6.91 -5.18
C GLU A 121 -19.92 8.21 -5.67
N LEU A 122 -20.72 9.23 -5.96
CA LEU A 122 -20.21 10.54 -6.36
C LEU A 122 -19.32 11.15 -5.28
N LEU A 123 -19.78 11.12 -4.02
CA LEU A 123 -19.01 11.61 -2.87
C LEU A 123 -17.74 10.78 -2.67
N TYR A 124 -17.81 9.46 -2.81
CA TYR A 124 -16.66 8.57 -2.72
C TYR A 124 -15.60 8.94 -3.78
N HIS A 125 -16.01 9.18 -5.03
CA HIS A 125 -15.11 9.54 -6.12
C HIS A 125 -14.64 10.99 -6.09
N LEU A 126 -15.35 11.88 -5.40
CA LEU A 126 -14.99 13.29 -5.23
C LEU A 126 -14.07 13.52 -4.01
N VAL A 127 -14.53 13.08 -2.84
CA VAL A 127 -13.93 13.40 -1.53
C VAL A 127 -12.61 12.67 -1.33
N LEU A 128 -12.54 11.37 -1.65
CA LEU A 128 -11.30 10.61 -1.43
C LEU A 128 -10.12 11.17 -2.23
N PRO A 129 -10.25 11.46 -3.55
CA PRO A 129 -9.18 12.11 -4.30
C PRO A 129 -8.90 13.54 -3.85
N ALA A 130 -9.90 14.30 -3.41
CA ALA A 130 -9.69 15.67 -2.90
C ALA A 130 -8.89 15.69 -1.58
N CYS A 131 -9.22 14.80 -0.65
CA CYS A 131 -8.60 14.75 0.68
C CYS A 131 -7.28 13.98 0.70
N THR A 132 -7.20 12.84 0.00
CA THR A 132 -6.05 11.92 0.09
C THR A 132 -5.24 11.83 -1.20
N GLY A 133 -5.72 12.45 -2.29
CA GLY A 133 -5.13 12.30 -3.62
C GLY A 133 -5.33 10.91 -4.25
N ARG A 134 -6.07 10.00 -3.60
CA ARG A 134 -6.22 8.58 -3.97
C ARG A 134 -7.61 8.03 -3.60
N THR A 135 -8.06 6.95 -4.24
CA THR A 135 -9.22 6.15 -3.76
C THR A 135 -8.72 5.02 -2.85
N LEU A 136 -9.57 4.41 -2.03
CA LEU A 136 -9.14 3.38 -1.07
C LEU A 136 -8.42 2.20 -1.75
N GLY A 137 -8.95 1.69 -2.86
CA GLY A 137 -8.29 0.64 -3.65
C GLY A 137 -6.96 1.09 -4.26
N LYS A 138 -6.85 2.37 -4.64
CA LYS A 138 -5.58 2.95 -5.12
C LYS A 138 -4.57 3.15 -3.99
N THR A 139 -5.03 3.42 -2.77
CA THR A 139 -4.18 3.47 -1.58
C THR A 139 -3.67 2.08 -1.23
N ALA A 140 -4.56 1.08 -1.20
CA ALA A 140 -4.21 -0.31 -0.94
C ALA A 140 -3.20 -0.87 -1.97
N MET A 141 -3.27 -0.42 -3.23
CA MET A 141 -2.40 -0.89 -4.32
C MET A 141 -1.21 0.04 -4.64
N ASP A 142 -1.00 1.10 -3.86
CA ASP A 142 0.02 2.15 -4.06
C ASP A 142 0.04 2.76 -5.47
N ILE A 143 -1.14 3.12 -6.01
CA ILE A 143 -1.30 3.76 -7.32
C ILE A 143 -1.61 5.26 -7.11
N ARG A 144 -0.91 6.16 -7.81
CA ARG A 144 -1.19 7.61 -7.79
C ARG A 144 -1.76 8.08 -9.13
N VAL A 145 -2.76 8.96 -9.06
CA VAL A 145 -3.28 9.68 -10.23
C VAL A 145 -2.55 11.02 -10.32
N ARG A 146 -1.90 11.30 -11.46
CA ARG A 146 -1.29 12.62 -11.73
C ARG A 146 -2.01 13.29 -12.89
N ALA A 147 -2.06 14.62 -12.89
CA ALA A 147 -2.49 15.36 -14.07
C ALA A 147 -1.48 15.13 -15.21
N ALA A 148 -1.97 14.93 -16.45
CA ALA A 148 -1.10 14.70 -17.61
C ALA A 148 -0.16 15.87 -17.91
N ARG A 149 -0.62 17.08 -17.58
CA ARG A 149 0.11 18.36 -17.64
C ARG A 149 0.28 18.95 -16.23
N ALA A 150 0.75 18.15 -15.28
CA ALA A 150 1.24 18.74 -14.05
C ALA A 150 2.51 19.52 -14.40
N THR A 151 2.41 20.85 -14.43
CA THR A 151 3.54 21.76 -14.44
C THR A 151 4.48 21.41 -13.27
N ALA A 152 5.77 21.65 -13.42
CA ALA A 152 6.84 21.29 -12.46
C ALA A 152 6.58 21.74 -11.00
N ALA A 153 5.57 22.58 -10.75
CA ALA A 153 5.16 23.13 -9.46
C ALA A 153 4.41 22.15 -8.52
N GLY A 154 4.27 20.86 -8.84
CA GLY A 154 3.84 19.83 -7.86
C GLY A 154 2.40 19.93 -7.32
N ARG A 155 1.58 20.89 -7.77
CA ARG A 155 0.17 20.99 -7.36
C ARG A 155 -0.66 19.83 -7.92
N GLY A 156 -1.49 19.25 -7.05
CA GLY A 156 -2.42 18.18 -7.40
C GLY A 156 -3.41 18.58 -8.51
N PRO A 157 -4.12 17.62 -9.11
CA PRO A 157 -5.22 17.93 -10.03
C PRO A 157 -6.24 18.83 -9.31
N GLY A 158 -6.47 20.04 -9.84
CA GLY A 158 -7.40 20.99 -9.22
C GLY A 158 -8.79 20.40 -9.02
N LEU A 159 -9.49 20.86 -7.97
CA LEU A 159 -10.80 20.34 -7.52
C LEU A 159 -11.79 20.16 -8.68
N GLY A 160 -11.84 21.12 -9.62
CA GLY A 160 -12.74 21.05 -10.78
C GLY A 160 -12.47 19.87 -11.72
N ARG A 161 -11.21 19.46 -11.93
CA ARG A 161 -10.89 18.28 -12.75
C ARG A 161 -11.24 16.99 -12.03
N ALA A 162 -11.04 16.94 -10.71
CA ALA A 162 -11.44 15.81 -9.89
C ALA A 162 -12.99 15.66 -9.87
N ALA A 163 -13.71 16.77 -9.70
CA ALA A 163 -15.17 16.80 -9.72
C ALA A 163 -15.75 16.39 -11.07
N ARG A 164 -15.22 16.93 -12.18
CA ARG A 164 -15.64 16.51 -13.53
C ARG A 164 -15.40 15.02 -13.76
N ARG A 165 -14.25 14.49 -13.30
CA ARG A 165 -13.95 13.05 -13.41
C ARG A 165 -14.93 12.21 -12.59
N ALA A 166 -15.22 12.62 -11.36
CA ALA A 166 -16.17 11.94 -10.49
C ALA A 166 -17.57 11.93 -11.11
N LEU A 167 -18.07 13.09 -11.54
CA LEU A 167 -19.37 13.22 -12.20
C LEU A 167 -19.48 12.36 -13.45
N VAL A 168 -18.49 12.43 -14.35
CA VAL A 168 -18.51 11.62 -15.59
C VAL A 168 -18.43 10.14 -15.25
N GLY A 169 -17.60 9.74 -14.30
CA GLY A 169 -17.47 8.34 -13.88
C GLY A 169 -18.77 7.78 -13.30
N THR A 170 -19.37 8.50 -12.35
CA THR A 170 -20.62 8.09 -11.69
C THR A 170 -21.79 8.13 -12.67
N ALA A 171 -21.93 9.19 -13.49
CA ALA A 171 -22.99 9.27 -14.50
C ALA A 171 -22.88 8.13 -15.53
N ALA A 172 -21.67 7.84 -16.01
CA ALA A 172 -21.40 6.78 -16.97
C ALA A 172 -21.58 5.37 -16.40
N GLY A 173 -21.38 5.19 -15.09
CA GLY A 173 -21.51 3.92 -14.39
C GLY A 173 -22.90 3.72 -13.79
N THR A 174 -23.01 3.93 -12.48
CA THR A 174 -24.23 3.73 -11.70
C THR A 174 -25.34 4.71 -12.04
N GLY A 175 -25.04 5.94 -12.47
CA GLY A 175 -26.05 6.96 -12.75
C GLY A 175 -27.01 6.55 -13.87
N LEU A 176 -26.48 6.18 -15.05
CA LEU A 176 -27.31 5.68 -16.16
C LEU A 176 -28.04 4.39 -15.80
N TYR A 177 -27.39 3.47 -15.08
CA TYR A 177 -28.00 2.22 -14.67
C TYR A 177 -29.15 2.45 -13.67
N ALA A 178 -28.93 3.26 -12.64
CA ALA A 178 -29.97 3.65 -11.68
C ALA A 178 -31.10 4.41 -12.37
N GLY A 179 -30.78 5.32 -13.29
CA GLY A 179 -31.78 6.03 -14.10
C GLY A 179 -32.64 5.06 -14.92
N ALA A 180 -32.06 4.02 -15.51
CA ALA A 180 -32.82 2.98 -16.21
C ALA A 180 -33.79 2.24 -15.27
N TRP A 181 -33.38 1.95 -14.03
CA TRP A 181 -34.27 1.36 -13.02
C TRP A 181 -35.40 2.29 -12.59
N VAL A 182 -35.12 3.58 -12.40
CA VAL A 182 -36.16 4.58 -12.09
C VAL A 182 -37.18 4.67 -13.23
N LEU A 183 -36.72 4.77 -14.48
CA LEU A 183 -37.61 4.76 -15.65
C LEU A 183 -38.45 3.47 -15.72
N LEU A 184 -37.87 2.33 -15.36
CA LEU A 184 -38.57 1.05 -15.33
C LEU A 184 -39.67 1.03 -14.26
N LEU A 185 -39.38 1.57 -13.06
CA LEU A 185 -40.34 1.64 -11.95
C LEU A 185 -41.51 2.58 -12.25
N GLU A 186 -41.27 3.64 -13.01
CA GLU A 186 -42.29 4.58 -13.49
C GLU A 186 -43.08 4.05 -14.71
N GLY A 187 -42.81 2.82 -15.15
CA GLY A 187 -43.52 2.17 -16.27
C GLY A 187 -43.06 2.60 -17.67
N MET A 188 -41.99 3.37 -17.77
CA MET A 188 -41.40 3.83 -19.05
C MET A 188 -40.47 2.77 -19.66
N PHE A 189 -41.00 1.58 -19.95
CA PHE A 189 -40.21 0.40 -20.37
C PHE A 189 -39.26 0.65 -21.55
N PHE A 190 -39.72 1.34 -22.60
CA PHE A 190 -38.89 1.62 -23.78
C PHE A 190 -37.69 2.51 -23.41
N PHE A 191 -37.92 3.61 -22.70
CA PHE A 191 -36.86 4.51 -22.27
C PHE A 191 -35.90 3.85 -21.27
N ALA A 192 -36.44 3.01 -20.37
CA ALA A 192 -35.64 2.20 -19.46
C ALA A 192 -34.69 1.26 -20.22
N LEU A 193 -35.19 0.56 -21.25
CA LEU A 193 -34.37 -0.32 -22.08
C LEU A 193 -33.29 0.46 -22.84
N VAL A 194 -33.64 1.60 -23.44
CA VAL A 194 -32.68 2.47 -24.14
C VAL A 194 -31.60 2.98 -23.17
N ALA A 195 -31.98 3.45 -21.98
CA ALA A 195 -31.06 3.92 -20.95
C ALA A 195 -30.15 2.79 -20.44
N TRP A 196 -30.69 1.57 -20.28
CA TRP A 196 -29.91 0.40 -19.91
C TRP A 196 -28.90 0.00 -20.99
N LEU A 197 -29.31 -0.04 -22.27
CA LEU A 197 -28.40 -0.29 -23.39
C LEU A 197 -27.31 0.77 -23.48
N LEU A 198 -27.65 2.05 -23.26
CA LEU A 198 -26.69 3.13 -23.19
C LEU A 198 -25.71 2.95 -22.03
N ALA A 199 -26.18 2.55 -20.85
CA ALA A 199 -25.33 2.24 -19.69
C ALA A 199 -24.32 1.12 -20.02
N VAL A 200 -24.80 0.03 -20.64
CA VAL A 200 -23.93 -1.08 -21.07
C VAL A 200 -22.93 -0.62 -22.13
N ALA A 201 -23.36 0.14 -23.13
CA ALA A 201 -22.49 0.66 -24.18
C ALA A 201 -21.39 1.56 -23.61
N VAL A 202 -21.75 2.48 -22.71
CA VAL A 202 -20.80 3.37 -22.02
C VAL A 202 -19.85 2.58 -21.12
N PHE A 203 -20.35 1.58 -20.39
CA PHE A 203 -19.53 0.70 -19.56
C PHE A 203 -18.50 -0.06 -20.41
N VAL A 204 -18.91 -0.63 -21.55
CA VAL A 204 -18.03 -1.32 -22.49
C VAL A 204 -17.02 -0.34 -23.10
N ALA A 205 -17.46 0.84 -23.54
CA ALA A 205 -16.59 1.86 -24.11
C ALA A 205 -15.53 2.36 -23.10
N ASN A 206 -15.87 2.41 -21.81
CA ASN A 206 -14.94 2.80 -20.75
C ASN A 206 -14.00 1.66 -20.34
N SER A 207 -14.48 0.42 -20.37
CA SER A 207 -13.74 -0.79 -19.94
C SER A 207 -12.83 -1.34 -21.04
N ALA A 208 -13.25 -1.31 -22.31
CA ALA A 208 -12.49 -1.88 -23.42
C ALA A 208 -11.08 -1.28 -23.58
N PRO A 209 -10.85 0.04 -23.46
CA PRO A 209 -9.50 0.61 -23.51
C PRO A 209 -8.60 0.15 -22.36
N THR A 210 -9.19 -0.21 -21.21
CA THR A 210 -8.42 -0.72 -20.05
C THR A 210 -7.94 -2.15 -20.28
N LEU A 211 -8.70 -2.95 -21.03
CA LEU A 211 -8.40 -4.34 -21.33
C LEU A 211 -7.52 -4.50 -22.58
N PHE A 212 -7.84 -3.76 -23.65
CA PHE A 212 -7.28 -3.98 -25.00
C PHE A 212 -6.43 -2.82 -25.54
N GLY A 213 -6.49 -1.62 -24.95
CA GLY A 213 -5.88 -0.42 -25.53
C GLY A 213 -4.35 -0.32 -25.38
N ALA A 214 -3.64 -0.10 -26.49
CA ALA A 214 -2.19 0.14 -26.52
C ALA A 214 -1.76 1.40 -25.75
N ARG A 215 -2.60 2.46 -25.77
CA ARG A 215 -2.35 3.74 -25.07
C ARG A 215 -2.93 3.82 -23.65
N ARG A 216 -3.60 2.77 -23.16
CA ARG A 216 -4.00 2.53 -21.74
C ARG A 216 -4.57 3.73 -20.97
N ARG A 217 -5.32 4.62 -21.62
CA ARG A 217 -6.07 5.71 -20.98
C ARG A 217 -7.56 5.37 -21.06
N SER A 218 -8.26 5.34 -19.92
CA SER A 218 -9.72 5.21 -19.95
C SER A 218 -10.36 6.49 -20.50
N LEU A 219 -11.61 6.42 -20.94
CA LEU A 219 -12.36 7.61 -21.38
C LEU A 219 -12.44 8.65 -20.26
N ALA A 220 -12.61 8.21 -19.01
CA ALA A 220 -12.59 9.10 -17.85
C ALA A 220 -11.22 9.76 -17.64
N ASP A 221 -10.12 9.03 -17.88
CA ASP A 221 -8.76 9.61 -17.82
C ASP A 221 -8.54 10.63 -18.93
N ALA A 222 -9.04 10.35 -20.14
CA ALA A 222 -8.98 11.23 -21.29
C ALA A 222 -9.81 12.51 -21.07
N ALA A 223 -11.07 12.37 -20.64
CA ALA A 223 -11.98 13.48 -20.35
C ALA A 223 -11.46 14.37 -19.22
N ALA A 224 -10.77 13.79 -18.24
CA ALA A 224 -10.18 14.53 -17.12
C ALA A 224 -8.76 15.07 -17.40
N GLY A 225 -8.14 14.70 -18.52
CA GLY A 225 -6.74 15.04 -18.82
C GLY A 225 -5.76 14.49 -17.76
N THR A 226 -6.03 13.30 -17.23
CA THR A 226 -5.24 12.67 -16.16
C THR A 226 -4.51 11.44 -16.68
N VAL A 227 -3.35 11.14 -16.10
CA VAL A 227 -2.56 9.93 -16.40
C VAL A 227 -2.31 9.19 -15.09
N VAL A 228 -2.64 7.90 -15.08
CA VAL A 228 -2.36 7.02 -13.94
C VAL A 228 -0.92 6.56 -14.02
N VAL A 229 -0.09 7.03 -13.09
CA VAL A 229 1.34 6.71 -13.01
C VAL A 229 1.57 5.82 -11.78
N ARG A 230 2.50 4.85 -11.85
CA ARG A 230 2.92 4.12 -10.65
C ARG A 230 3.42 5.12 -9.62
N ALA A 231 2.90 5.05 -8.40
CA ALA A 231 3.54 5.74 -7.31
C ALA A 231 4.82 4.95 -7.00
N ARG A 232 6.01 5.48 -7.32
CA ARG A 232 7.29 4.87 -6.91
C ARG A 232 7.50 4.95 -5.38
N SER A 233 6.44 5.14 -4.58
CA SER A 233 6.51 5.28 -3.12
C SER A 233 7.10 4.03 -2.48
N TYR A 234 6.65 2.84 -2.88
CA TYR A 234 7.25 1.59 -2.40
C TYR A 234 8.73 1.44 -2.78
N GLN A 235 9.16 1.94 -3.95
CA GLN A 235 10.57 1.93 -4.31
C GLN A 235 11.37 2.92 -3.47
N ARG A 236 10.85 4.13 -3.25
CA ARG A 236 11.51 5.11 -2.36
C ARG A 236 11.56 4.65 -0.92
N VAL A 237 10.50 4.01 -0.41
CA VAL A 237 10.51 3.43 0.94
C VAL A 237 11.49 2.26 0.97
N LYS A 238 11.47 1.35 -0.01
CA LYS A 238 12.44 0.25 -0.07
C LYS A 238 13.89 0.73 -0.20
N GLU A 239 14.14 1.79 -0.96
CA GLU A 239 15.44 2.44 -1.09
C GLU A 239 15.82 3.12 0.23
N ALA A 240 14.92 3.91 0.83
CA ALA A 240 15.15 4.55 2.13
C ALA A 240 15.36 3.52 3.26
N THR A 241 14.65 2.39 3.23
CA THR A 241 14.85 1.27 4.17
C THR A 241 16.17 0.57 3.91
N ARG A 242 16.61 0.44 2.64
CA ARG A 242 17.96 -0.09 2.34
C ARG A 242 19.04 0.86 2.84
N TYR A 243 18.93 2.15 2.58
CA TYR A 243 19.88 3.15 3.09
C TYR A 243 19.88 3.21 4.61
N GLY A 244 18.71 3.18 5.25
CA GLY A 244 18.58 3.13 6.70
C GLY A 244 19.11 1.83 7.31
N ALA A 245 18.89 0.68 6.67
CA ALA A 245 19.41 -0.61 7.13
C ALA A 245 20.92 -0.71 6.99
N VAL A 246 21.50 -0.19 5.89
CA VAL A 246 22.96 -0.10 5.70
C VAL A 246 23.56 0.84 6.73
N ALA A 247 23.00 2.05 6.91
CA ALA A 247 23.49 3.00 7.91
C ALA A 247 23.38 2.46 9.36
N ALA A 248 22.29 1.73 9.67
CA ALA A 248 22.12 1.09 10.97
C ALA A 248 23.12 -0.07 11.17
N TRP A 249 23.42 -0.83 10.12
CA TRP A 249 24.40 -1.91 10.16
C TRP A 249 25.82 -1.38 10.34
N ASP A 250 26.19 -0.34 9.60
CA ASP A 250 27.49 0.33 9.71
C ASP A 250 27.66 0.96 11.10
N GLY A 251 26.61 1.58 11.63
CA GLY A 251 26.59 2.11 13.01
C GLY A 251 26.75 1.02 14.06
N ALA A 252 26.12 -0.15 13.87
CA ALA A 252 26.26 -1.28 14.78
C ALA A 252 27.66 -1.90 14.73
N GLN A 253 28.29 -1.98 13.55
CA GLN A 253 29.67 -2.46 13.42
C GLN A 253 30.68 -1.48 14.02
N ALA A 254 30.51 -0.18 13.79
CA ALA A 254 31.35 0.84 14.41
C ALA A 254 31.24 0.80 15.94
N ALA A 255 30.02 0.70 16.47
CA ALA A 255 29.79 0.55 17.91
C ALA A 255 30.41 -0.75 18.46
N GLY A 256 30.31 -1.86 17.72
CA GLY A 256 30.93 -3.14 18.10
C GLY A 256 32.45 -3.10 18.12
N GLN A 257 33.09 -2.37 17.20
CA GLN A 257 34.54 -2.20 17.18
C GLN A 257 35.03 -1.34 18.35
N VAL A 258 34.33 -0.24 18.67
CA VAL A 258 34.67 0.60 19.82
C VAL A 258 34.45 -0.18 21.12
N ALA A 259 33.33 -0.88 21.26
CA ALA A 259 33.06 -1.72 22.43
C ALA A 259 34.10 -2.84 22.58
N GLY A 260 34.50 -3.48 21.48
CA GLY A 260 35.54 -4.51 21.47
C GLY A 260 36.93 -3.97 21.85
N GLN A 261 37.29 -2.78 21.38
CA GLN A 261 38.54 -2.11 21.76
C GLN A 261 38.54 -1.73 23.24
N VAL A 262 37.47 -1.12 23.74
CA VAL A 262 37.33 -0.73 25.15
C VAL A 262 37.35 -1.96 26.07
N ALA A 263 36.63 -3.03 25.71
CA ALA A 263 36.63 -4.27 26.47
C ALA A 263 38.01 -4.96 26.45
N GLY A 264 38.68 -4.99 25.30
CA GLY A 264 40.04 -5.54 25.19
C GLY A 264 41.07 -4.77 25.99
N GLN A 265 40.94 -3.44 26.05
CA GLN A 265 41.81 -2.57 26.81
C GLN A 265 41.56 -2.72 28.32
N ALA A 266 40.30 -2.74 28.75
CA ALA A 266 39.93 -3.03 30.14
C ALA A 266 40.38 -4.42 30.61
N ALA A 267 40.34 -5.43 29.73
CA ALA A 267 40.85 -6.77 30.03
C ALA A 267 42.39 -6.78 30.18
N ARG A 268 43.11 -6.05 29.32
CA ARG A 268 44.58 -5.89 29.45
C ARG A 268 44.96 -5.14 30.72
N ASP A 269 44.24 -4.09 31.05
CA ASP A 269 44.48 -3.29 32.26
C ASP A 269 44.20 -4.13 33.53
N ASN A 270 43.14 -4.94 33.53
CA ASN A 270 42.87 -5.88 34.63
C ASN A 270 43.92 -6.98 34.72
N ALA A 271 44.38 -7.54 33.59
CA ALA A 271 45.44 -8.54 33.58
C ALA A 271 46.77 -7.96 34.11
N ALA A 272 47.11 -6.72 33.74
CA ALA A 272 48.28 -6.01 34.25
C ALA A 272 48.18 -5.76 35.76
N ARG A 273 46.99 -5.34 36.25
CA ARG A 273 46.73 -5.17 37.69
C ARG A 273 46.84 -6.48 38.46
N LEU A 274 46.33 -7.58 37.89
CA LEU A 274 46.41 -8.91 38.50
C LEU A 274 47.85 -9.45 38.53
N ALA A 275 48.64 -9.18 37.49
CA ALA A 275 50.06 -9.55 37.45
C ALA A 275 50.92 -8.74 38.44
N GLN A 276 50.57 -7.47 38.69
CA GLN A 276 51.24 -6.63 39.69
C GLN A 276 50.83 -6.99 41.13
N SER A 277 49.60 -7.49 41.33
CA SER A 277 49.19 -8.03 42.62
C SER A 277 49.78 -9.43 42.84
N GLY A 278 51.01 -9.51 43.35
CA GLY A 278 51.69 -10.78 43.73
C GLY A 278 50.95 -11.66 44.76
N ARG A 279 49.72 -11.31 45.15
CA ARG A 279 48.80 -12.11 45.98
C ARG A 279 47.81 -12.95 45.18
N ALA A 280 47.72 -12.78 43.85
CA ALA A 280 46.74 -13.49 43.02
C ALA A 280 47.00 -15.01 42.91
N GLN A 281 48.25 -15.45 43.05
CA GLN A 281 48.57 -16.88 43.07
C GLN A 281 48.03 -17.62 44.31
N GLN A 282 47.97 -16.96 45.48
CA GLN A 282 47.38 -17.56 46.69
C GLN A 282 45.85 -17.62 46.64
N ALA A 283 45.19 -16.75 45.88
CA ALA A 283 43.73 -16.77 45.73
C ALA A 283 43.25 -17.80 44.70
N LEU A 284 44.08 -18.19 43.73
CA LEU A 284 43.76 -19.21 42.71
C LEU A 284 43.66 -20.64 43.27
N GLU A 285 44.17 -20.88 44.48
CA GLU A 285 44.02 -22.16 45.19
C GLU A 285 42.73 -22.22 46.03
N SER A 286 41.99 -21.12 46.16
CA SER A 286 40.76 -21.11 46.93
C SER A 286 39.60 -21.76 46.14
N ALA A 287 38.93 -22.72 46.81
CA ALA A 287 37.77 -23.48 46.34
C ALA A 287 36.67 -22.74 45.54
N PRO A 288 36.37 -21.43 45.75
CA PRO A 288 35.37 -20.71 44.96
C PRO A 288 35.62 -20.66 43.44
N VAL A 289 36.88 -20.76 42.95
CA VAL A 289 37.17 -20.69 41.51
C VAL A 289 36.60 -21.90 40.75
N ARG A 290 36.59 -23.09 41.37
CA ARG A 290 35.99 -24.29 40.79
C ARG A 290 34.47 -24.16 40.68
N GLN A 291 33.84 -23.51 41.67
CA GLN A 291 32.38 -23.29 41.67
C GLN A 291 31.94 -22.36 40.53
N VAL A 292 32.72 -21.31 40.24
CA VAL A 292 32.42 -20.40 39.11
C VAL A 292 32.64 -21.10 37.77
N GLN A 293 33.67 -21.93 37.65
CA GLN A 293 33.94 -22.69 36.42
C GLN A 293 32.83 -23.72 36.12
N ASP A 294 32.31 -24.40 37.16
CA ASP A 294 31.20 -25.34 37.00
C ASP A 294 29.87 -24.64 36.72
N MET A 295 29.65 -23.44 37.28
CA MET A 295 28.48 -22.63 36.95
C MET A 295 28.51 -22.15 35.49
N GLY A 296 29.70 -21.80 34.98
CA GLY A 296 29.92 -21.48 33.57
C GLY A 296 29.62 -22.66 32.63
N LYS A 297 30.06 -23.89 32.99
CA LYS A 297 29.74 -25.11 32.22
C LYS A 297 28.24 -25.40 32.18
N ARG A 298 27.53 -25.21 33.30
CA ARG A 298 26.06 -25.43 33.38
C ARG A 298 25.26 -24.41 32.57
N LEU A 299 25.71 -23.15 32.52
CA LEU A 299 25.07 -22.12 31.71
C LEU A 299 25.36 -22.30 30.21
N GLY A 300 26.61 -22.62 29.85
CA GLY A 300 26.99 -22.90 28.46
C GLY A 300 26.25 -24.12 27.87
N GLY A 301 26.03 -25.17 28.66
CA GLY A 301 25.25 -26.34 28.25
C GLY A 301 23.80 -26.03 27.91
N ARG A 302 23.12 -25.19 28.71
CA ARG A 302 21.71 -24.82 28.47
C ARG A 302 21.53 -24.02 27.18
N VAL A 303 22.43 -23.08 26.89
CA VAL A 303 22.37 -22.26 25.67
C VAL A 303 22.64 -23.12 24.42
N ARG A 304 23.59 -24.06 24.50
CA ARG A 304 23.91 -24.98 23.39
C ARG A 304 22.76 -25.94 23.08
N ASN A 305 22.07 -26.43 24.11
CA ASN A 305 20.92 -27.31 23.93
C ASN A 305 19.72 -26.57 23.30
N ALA A 306 19.42 -25.35 23.77
CA ALA A 306 18.35 -24.53 23.17
C ALA A 306 18.58 -24.19 21.69
N TYR A 307 19.85 -24.08 21.27
CA TYR A 307 20.20 -23.87 19.85
C TYR A 307 20.08 -25.14 19.01
N ARG A 308 20.27 -26.31 19.63
CA ARG A 308 20.14 -27.62 18.98
C ARG A 308 18.67 -27.97 18.77
N ASP A 309 17.84 -27.77 19.79
CA ASP A 309 16.38 -28.00 19.70
C ASP A 309 15.73 -27.17 18.58
N ARG A 310 16.08 -25.89 18.42
CA ARG A 310 15.58 -25.05 17.31
C ARG A 310 16.06 -25.50 15.92
N ARG A 311 17.16 -26.25 15.85
CA ARG A 311 17.68 -26.77 14.58
C ARG A 311 16.97 -28.07 14.21
N ASP A 312 16.68 -28.91 15.20
CA ASP A 312 16.03 -30.20 15.01
C ASP A 312 14.53 -30.02 14.70
N ASP A 313 13.87 -28.98 15.26
CA ASP A 313 12.49 -28.60 14.91
C ASP A 313 12.31 -28.07 13.46
N ARG A 314 13.41 -27.76 12.75
CA ARG A 314 13.38 -27.18 11.40
C ARG A 314 13.38 -28.23 10.28
N LEU A 315 13.37 -29.52 10.60
CA LEU A 315 13.29 -30.61 9.62
C LEU A 315 12.11 -31.55 9.90
N PRO A 316 10.87 -31.21 9.49
CA PRO A 316 9.79 -32.17 9.43
C PRO A 316 9.80 -32.90 8.09
N GLY A 317 10.15 -34.20 8.11
CA GLY A 317 9.72 -35.19 7.12
C GLY A 317 10.71 -35.55 6.00
N SER A 318 11.53 -36.58 6.23
CA SER A 318 11.99 -37.47 5.14
C SER A 318 12.32 -38.87 5.67
N SER A 319 11.30 -39.67 5.98
CA SER A 319 11.41 -41.13 6.01
C SER A 319 10.44 -41.69 4.97
N GLY A 320 10.92 -41.74 3.72
CA GLY A 320 10.26 -42.38 2.59
C GLY A 320 11.31 -43.14 1.77
N GLN A 321 11.05 -44.44 1.56
CA GLN A 321 11.88 -45.43 0.88
C GLN A 321 12.48 -45.00 -0.48
N PRO A 322 13.63 -45.56 -0.88
CA PRO A 322 14.11 -45.45 -2.25
C PRO A 322 13.32 -46.43 -3.15
N GLY A 323 12.39 -45.89 -3.93
CA GLY A 323 11.84 -46.54 -5.11
C GLY A 323 12.65 -46.14 -6.34
N GLU A 324 13.24 -47.13 -7.02
CA GLU A 324 13.85 -46.99 -8.34
C GLU A 324 12.87 -46.34 -9.32
N LEU A 325 13.22 -45.16 -9.83
CA LEU A 325 12.67 -44.65 -11.08
C LEU A 325 13.81 -44.16 -11.96
N GLN A 326 13.97 -44.91 -13.05
CA GLN A 326 14.83 -44.69 -14.19
C GLN A 326 14.61 -43.29 -14.76
N HIS A 327 15.69 -42.51 -14.88
CA HIS A 327 15.67 -41.13 -15.36
C HIS A 327 16.47 -41.05 -16.67
N ASP A 328 15.78 -40.65 -17.74
CA ASP A 328 16.38 -40.23 -19.01
C ASP A 328 17.26 -38.98 -18.84
N PRO A 329 18.28 -38.78 -19.70
CA PRO A 329 19.26 -37.72 -19.52
C PRO A 329 18.72 -36.35 -19.99
N TYR A 330 18.57 -35.43 -19.04
CA TYR A 330 18.46 -34.00 -19.32
C TYR A 330 19.84 -33.35 -19.48
N PRO A 331 19.98 -32.32 -20.34
CA PRO A 331 21.26 -31.66 -20.60
C PRO A 331 21.76 -30.86 -19.38
N GLN A 332 23.05 -31.00 -19.08
CA GLN A 332 23.75 -30.31 -17.99
C GLN A 332 23.66 -28.79 -18.13
N LEU A 333 22.89 -28.16 -17.25
CA LEU A 333 23.03 -26.74 -16.94
C LEU A 333 24.18 -26.57 -15.94
N ALA A 334 25.12 -25.68 -16.27
CA ALA A 334 26.29 -25.35 -15.49
C ALA A 334 25.93 -25.06 -14.02
N ALA A 335 26.67 -25.67 -13.09
CA ALA A 335 26.46 -25.54 -11.67
C ALA A 335 26.57 -24.07 -11.22
N PRO A 336 25.65 -23.57 -10.37
CA PRO A 336 25.80 -22.25 -9.77
C PRO A 336 27.07 -22.22 -8.88
N PRO A 337 27.76 -21.07 -8.81
CA PRO A 337 28.96 -20.92 -8.01
C PRO A 337 28.67 -21.22 -6.53
N GLN A 338 29.49 -22.07 -5.92
CA GLN A 338 29.34 -22.42 -4.53
C GLN A 338 29.57 -21.19 -3.63
N PRO A 339 28.70 -20.94 -2.64
CA PRO A 339 28.93 -19.90 -1.65
C PRO A 339 30.13 -20.29 -0.78
N ASN A 340 31.09 -19.37 -0.66
CA ASN A 340 32.26 -19.52 0.20
C ASN A 340 31.83 -19.90 1.64
N PRO A 341 32.53 -20.83 2.31
CA PRO A 341 32.25 -21.19 3.69
C PRO A 341 32.46 -19.97 4.59
N VAL A 342 31.36 -19.48 5.17
CA VAL A 342 31.36 -18.41 6.17
C VAL A 342 32.06 -18.94 7.42
N GLN A 343 33.18 -18.31 7.79
CA GLN A 343 33.84 -18.57 9.07
C GLN A 343 32.90 -18.24 10.24
N PRO A 344 32.80 -19.10 11.27
CA PRO A 344 31.97 -18.82 12.43
C PRO A 344 32.53 -17.61 13.19
N ALA A 345 31.69 -16.59 13.37
CA ALA A 345 32.02 -15.44 14.20
C ALA A 345 32.26 -15.85 15.67
N PRO A 346 33.23 -15.25 16.39
CA PRO A 346 33.50 -15.57 17.78
C PRO A 346 32.33 -15.16 18.70
N ALA A 347 32.06 -15.99 19.71
CA ALA A 347 30.97 -15.80 20.66
C ALA A 347 31.19 -14.54 21.52
N HIS A 348 30.21 -13.62 21.49
CA HIS A 348 30.16 -12.43 22.34
C HIS A 348 29.85 -12.80 23.81
N PRO A 349 30.63 -12.32 24.79
CA PRO A 349 30.23 -12.39 26.20
C PRO A 349 29.36 -11.18 26.58
N GLY A 350 28.20 -11.48 27.20
CA GLY A 350 27.51 -10.63 28.18
C GLY A 350 27.12 -9.21 27.77
N LEU A 351 25.88 -9.05 27.28
CA LEU A 351 25.21 -7.74 27.24
C LEU A 351 24.85 -7.33 28.68
N GLY A 352 25.57 -6.34 29.22
CA GLY A 352 25.14 -5.56 30.38
C GLY A 352 23.99 -4.63 30.01
N GLU A 353 23.18 -4.28 31.02
CA GLU A 353 21.96 -3.48 30.88
C GLU A 353 22.16 -2.12 30.19
N PRO A 354 21.15 -1.64 29.44
CA PRO A 354 21.21 -0.35 28.75
C PRO A 354 21.11 0.80 29.76
N VAL A 355 22.21 1.54 29.92
CA VAL A 355 22.21 2.85 30.58
C VAL A 355 21.44 3.83 29.70
N LEU A 356 20.34 4.38 30.23
CA LEU A 356 19.53 5.45 29.65
C LEU A 356 20.40 6.69 29.39
N GLY A 357 20.80 6.85 28.12
CA GLY A 357 21.55 8.01 27.64
C GLY A 357 20.67 9.25 27.51
N ARG A 358 21.16 10.34 28.09
CA ARG A 358 20.64 11.71 28.07
C ARG A 358 20.39 12.19 26.63
N PRO A 359 19.28 12.91 26.34
CA PRO A 359 18.97 13.40 25.00
C PRO A 359 20.04 14.38 24.51
N ALA A 360 20.45 14.20 23.25
CA ALA A 360 21.40 15.07 22.58
C ALA A 360 20.84 16.50 22.40
N PRO A 361 21.70 17.54 22.40
CA PRO A 361 21.28 18.91 22.15
C PRO A 361 20.60 19.04 20.79
N VAL A 362 19.42 19.67 20.77
CA VAL A 362 18.71 20.01 19.54
C VAL A 362 19.50 21.09 18.82
N GLU A 363 20.04 20.76 17.65
CA GLU A 363 20.72 21.70 16.78
C GLU A 363 19.68 22.67 16.17
N PRO A 364 19.90 24.00 16.22
CA PRO A 364 18.95 24.97 15.70
C PRO A 364 18.81 24.83 14.18
N VAL A 365 17.55 24.71 13.74
CA VAL A 365 17.17 24.66 12.33
C VAL A 365 17.59 25.98 11.66
N PRO A 366 18.43 25.97 10.61
CA PRO A 366 18.80 27.18 9.91
C PRO A 366 17.59 27.78 9.18
N ASP A 367 17.47 29.11 9.26
CA ASP A 367 16.39 29.86 8.62
C ASP A 367 16.30 29.56 7.11
N PRO A 368 15.07 29.37 6.57
CA PRO A 368 14.89 29.09 5.16
C PRO A 368 15.35 30.29 4.33
N ALA A 369 16.28 30.03 3.40
CA ALA A 369 16.77 31.03 2.46
C ALA A 369 15.62 31.72 1.70
N PRO A 370 15.71 33.05 1.47
CA PRO A 370 14.68 33.80 0.77
C PRO A 370 14.49 33.27 -0.65
N TYR A 371 13.23 33.00 -1.01
CA TYR A 371 12.84 32.54 -2.33
C TYR A 371 13.14 33.61 -3.39
N PRO A 372 13.71 33.25 -4.56
CA PRO A 372 13.84 34.17 -5.67
C PRO A 372 12.46 34.54 -6.22
N HIS A 373 12.17 35.84 -6.25
CA HIS A 373 10.96 36.40 -6.84
C HIS A 373 10.92 36.12 -8.36
N PRO A 374 9.85 35.50 -8.90
CA PRO A 374 9.78 35.11 -10.30
C PRO A 374 9.15 36.16 -11.24
N TYR A 375 9.12 37.44 -10.86
CA TYR A 375 8.60 38.51 -11.73
C TYR A 375 9.73 39.41 -12.21
N GLY A 376 10.46 38.92 -13.23
CA GLY A 376 11.20 39.77 -14.15
C GLY A 376 10.21 40.40 -15.13
N ASN A 377 10.16 41.72 -15.14
CA ASN A 377 9.29 42.55 -15.97
C ASN A 377 9.73 42.45 -17.45
N PRO A 378 8.89 42.02 -18.40
CA PRO A 378 9.30 41.85 -19.81
C PRO A 378 9.42 43.14 -20.63
N ASP A 379 9.08 44.31 -20.10
CA ASP A 379 8.93 45.52 -20.92
C ASP A 379 9.99 46.58 -20.55
N GLU A 380 11.20 46.43 -21.08
CA GLU A 380 12.14 47.55 -21.21
C GLU A 380 12.57 47.69 -22.68
N PRO A 381 11.97 48.61 -23.45
CA PRO A 381 12.39 48.89 -24.82
C PRO A 381 13.71 49.65 -24.81
N SER A 382 14.75 49.02 -25.35
CA SER A 382 16.03 49.63 -25.66
C SER A 382 15.86 50.73 -26.70
N GLY A 383 15.97 52.00 -26.29
CA GLY A 383 15.87 53.15 -27.17
C GLY A 383 16.97 54.18 -26.89
N GLY A 384 17.81 54.43 -27.90
CA GLY A 384 18.47 55.73 -28.09
C GLY A 384 19.98 55.80 -27.80
N ARG A 385 20.79 55.56 -28.84
CA ARG A 385 22.15 56.15 -28.96
C ARG A 385 22.01 57.55 -29.58
N PRO A 386 22.66 58.59 -29.05
CA PRO A 386 22.73 59.89 -29.72
C PRO A 386 23.82 59.89 -30.79
N ALA A 387 23.61 60.71 -31.82
CA ALA A 387 24.62 61.17 -32.77
C ALA A 387 25.06 62.58 -32.41
#